data_AF-A0A4R7BTA2-F1
#
_entry.id   AF-A0A4R7BTA2-F1
#
_cell.length_a   1.000
_cell.length_b   1.000
_cell.length_c   1.000
_cell.angle_alpha   90.00
_cell.angle_beta   90.00
_cell.angle_gamma   90.00
#
_symmetry.space_group_name_H-M   'P 1'
#
loop_
_entity.id
_entity.type
_entity.pdbx_description
1 polymer ?
#
loop_
_entity_poly.entity_id
_entity_poly.type
_entity_poly.pdbx_seq_one_letter_code
_entity_poly.pdbx_strand_id
1 'polypeptide(L)'
;MIRASTRHGRLDAAMTADPVLAAQIESELRYGQTRWAEVWLACIMTAYGILLLSAGETFSAPRYAVIRSFVGEETAGTIAVACGCARLAALWYNGARQRSPLVRLLGCSAGFLFYAALTAGFLLAGPPLSTGLIYGVLAVAELHSSSRSARDVSVLDSLGIRARRDERDRLAA
;
A
#
# COMPACT_ATOMS: atom_id res chain seq x y z
N MET A 1 22.71 32.51 -12.50
CA MET A 1 21.63 32.57 -11.50
C MET A 1 20.29 32.38 -12.21
N ILE A 2 19.64 31.24 -11.95
CA ILE A 2 18.19 30.93 -12.01
C ILE A 2 17.44 31.14 -13.34
N ARG A 3 17.31 30.06 -14.13
CA ARG A 3 16.32 29.89 -15.22
C ARG A 3 15.36 28.74 -14.86
N ALA A 4 14.62 28.89 -13.76
CA ALA A 4 13.66 27.89 -13.26
C ALA A 4 12.19 28.37 -13.25
N SER A 5 11.94 29.65 -13.48
CA SER A 5 10.62 30.30 -13.32
C SER A 5 9.63 30.03 -14.47
N THR A 6 10.11 29.74 -15.69
CA THR A 6 9.26 29.67 -16.89
C THR A 6 8.43 28.39 -17.03
N ARG A 7 8.75 27.32 -16.28
CA ARG A 7 8.07 26.02 -16.41
C ARG A 7 6.78 25.95 -15.58
N HIS A 8 6.76 26.57 -14.40
CA HIS A 8 5.59 26.61 -13.52
C HIS A 8 4.50 27.53 -14.11
N GLY A 9 4.85 28.75 -14.54
CA GLY A 9 3.87 29.67 -15.14
C GLY A 9 3.22 29.17 -16.44
N ARG A 10 3.86 28.26 -17.17
CA ARG A 10 3.26 27.59 -18.35
C ARG A 10 2.26 26.50 -17.97
N LEU A 11 2.53 25.76 -16.90
CA LEU A 11 1.61 24.75 -16.36
C LEU A 11 0.36 25.42 -15.77
N ASP A 12 0.54 26.49 -15.01
CA ASP A 12 -0.56 27.25 -14.40
C ASP A 12 -1.48 27.88 -15.46
N ALA A 13 -0.90 28.44 -16.53
CA ALA A 13 -1.65 28.97 -17.67
C ALA A 13 -2.38 27.89 -18.48
N ALA A 14 -1.79 26.70 -18.64
CA ALA A 14 -2.43 25.57 -19.31
C ALA A 14 -3.58 24.98 -18.47
N MET A 15 -3.41 24.90 -17.14
CA MET A 15 -4.45 24.43 -16.21
C MET A 15 -5.63 25.40 -16.10
N THR A 16 -5.39 26.71 -16.23
CA THR A 16 -6.49 27.70 -16.26
C THR A 16 -7.23 27.71 -17.59
N ALA A 17 -6.56 27.39 -18.69
CA ALA A 17 -7.16 27.33 -20.02
C ALA A 17 -8.01 26.07 -20.25
N ASP A 18 -7.66 24.94 -19.62
CA ASP A 18 -8.38 23.68 -19.73
C ASP A 18 -8.71 23.09 -18.35
N PRO A 19 -9.95 23.29 -17.84
CA PRO A 19 -10.34 22.78 -16.53
C PRO A 19 -10.38 21.25 -16.47
N VAL A 20 -10.51 20.56 -17.62
CA VAL A 20 -10.48 19.10 -17.69
C VAL A 20 -9.05 18.59 -17.52
N LEU A 21 -8.08 19.23 -18.18
CA LEU A 21 -6.66 18.92 -18.03
C LEU A 21 -6.19 19.22 -16.59
N ALA A 22 -6.63 20.31 -15.99
CA ALA A 22 -6.33 20.65 -14.60
C ALA A 22 -6.85 19.58 -13.63
N ALA A 23 -8.10 19.15 -13.80
CA ALA A 23 -8.70 18.09 -12.99
C ALA A 23 -7.96 16.75 -13.17
N GLN A 24 -7.52 16.42 -14.38
CA GLN A 24 -6.70 15.24 -14.64
C GLN A 24 -5.36 15.33 -13.91
N ILE A 25 -4.61 16.43 -14.06
CA ILE A 25 -3.31 16.63 -13.39
C ILE A 25 -3.47 16.56 -11.86
N GLU A 26 -4.49 17.21 -11.31
CA GLU A 26 -4.74 17.18 -9.86
C GLU A 26 -5.07 15.76 -9.37
N SER A 27 -5.87 15.01 -10.14
CA SER A 27 -6.18 13.61 -9.83
C SER A 27 -4.94 12.73 -9.85
N GLU A 28 -4.03 12.93 -10.80
CA GLU A 28 -2.76 12.21 -10.92
C GLU A 28 -1.79 12.55 -9.78
N LEU A 29 -1.70 13.82 -9.39
CA LEU A 29 -0.86 14.27 -8.29
C LEU A 29 -1.36 13.72 -6.94
N ARG A 30 -2.67 13.77 -6.68
CA ARG A 30 -3.29 13.17 -5.49
C ARG A 30 -3.09 11.66 -5.45
N TYR A 31 -3.17 11.00 -6.61
CA TYR A 31 -2.89 9.57 -6.76
C TYR A 31 -1.41 9.23 -6.50
N GLY A 32 -0.48 10.06 -6.96
CA GLY A 32 0.96 9.90 -6.71
C GLY A 32 1.34 10.05 -5.24
N GLN A 33 0.82 11.07 -4.55
CA GLN A 33 1.09 11.30 -3.12
C GLN A 33 0.59 10.14 -2.24
N THR A 34 -0.54 9.53 -2.61
CA THR A 34 -1.17 8.47 -1.82
C THR A 34 -0.50 7.11 -1.95
N ARG A 35 0.31 6.89 -3.00
CA ARG A 35 1.04 5.64 -3.24
C ARG A 35 2.35 5.54 -2.45
N TRP A 36 2.95 6.67 -2.06
CA TRP A 36 4.22 6.65 -1.32
C TRP A 36 4.11 5.96 0.03
N ALA A 37 2.96 6.07 0.71
CA ALA A 37 2.72 5.33 1.95
C ALA A 37 2.76 3.80 1.71
N GLU A 38 2.11 3.31 0.64
CA GLU A 38 2.10 1.89 0.29
C GLU A 38 3.50 1.37 -0.06
N VAL A 39 4.30 2.19 -0.75
CA VAL A 39 5.71 1.87 -1.07
C VAL A 39 6.54 1.79 0.21
N TRP A 40 6.46 2.79 1.08
CA TRP A 40 7.23 2.81 2.33
C TRP A 40 6.87 1.65 3.25
N LEU A 41 5.58 1.33 3.38
CA LEU A 41 5.13 0.19 4.18
C LEU A 41 5.66 -1.12 3.59
N ALA A 42 5.60 -1.31 2.27
CA ALA A 42 6.20 -2.49 1.64
C ALA A 42 7.73 -2.56 1.86
N CYS A 43 8.44 -1.44 1.77
CA CYS A 43 9.88 -1.36 2.06
C CYS A 43 10.21 -1.71 3.51
N ILE A 44 9.43 -1.20 4.48
CA ILE A 44 9.63 -1.49 5.91
C ILE A 44 9.42 -2.98 6.17
N MET A 45 8.40 -3.59 5.56
CA MET A 45 8.15 -5.03 5.65
C MET A 45 9.33 -5.84 5.08
N THR A 46 9.82 -5.48 3.89
CA THR A 46 10.99 -6.15 3.28
C THR A 46 12.23 -5.99 4.16
N ALA A 47 12.51 -4.78 4.64
CA ALA A 47 13.66 -4.49 5.50
C ALA A 47 13.60 -5.27 6.82
N TYR A 48 12.41 -5.38 7.43
CA TYR A 48 12.18 -6.20 8.60
C TYR A 48 12.49 -7.68 8.32
N GLY A 49 12.03 -8.21 7.18
CA GLY A 49 12.33 -9.58 6.78
C GLY A 49 13.82 -9.83 6.56
N ILE A 50 14.52 -8.92 5.88
CA ILE A 50 15.98 -8.98 5.70
C ILE A 50 16.69 -9.00 7.05
N LEU A 51 16.26 -8.17 8.00
CA LEU A 51 16.85 -8.11 9.32
C LEU A 51 16.75 -9.46 10.04
N LEU A 52 15.56 -10.09 10.02
CA LEU A 52 15.36 -11.43 10.61
C LEU A 52 16.26 -12.49 9.97
N LEU A 53 16.40 -12.46 8.64
CA LEU A 53 17.27 -13.41 7.93
C LEU A 53 18.77 -13.16 8.18
N SER A 54 19.15 -11.94 8.57
CA SER A 54 20.56 -11.56 8.80
C SER A 54 21.04 -11.76 10.25
N ALA A 55 20.15 -11.64 11.23
CA ALA A 55 20.53 -11.54 12.65
C ALA A 55 20.54 -12.89 13.38
N GLY A 56 19.75 -13.88 12.94
CA GLY A 56 19.76 -15.27 13.42
C GLY A 56 19.27 -15.50 14.87
N GLU A 57 19.24 -14.46 15.72
CA GLU A 57 18.87 -14.55 17.14
C GLU A 57 17.86 -13.47 17.57
N THR A 58 17.13 -12.85 16.64
CA THR A 58 16.16 -11.79 16.96
C THR A 58 15.03 -12.29 17.85
N PHE A 59 14.51 -13.48 17.57
CA PHE A 59 13.38 -14.11 18.26
C PHE A 59 13.80 -14.71 19.61
N SER A 60 15.09 -14.75 19.93
CA SER A 60 15.60 -15.13 21.25
C SER A 60 15.22 -14.09 22.32
N ALA A 61 14.95 -12.84 21.93
CA ALA A 61 14.54 -11.81 22.88
C ALA A 61 13.12 -12.07 23.42
N PRO A 62 12.86 -11.89 24.73
CA PRO A 62 11.56 -12.18 25.36
C PRO A 62 10.36 -11.47 24.71
N ARG A 63 10.58 -10.29 24.13
CA ARG A 63 9.55 -9.51 23.42
C ARG A 63 8.96 -10.23 22.18
N TYR A 64 9.67 -11.21 21.62
CA TYR A 64 9.20 -12.04 20.51
C TYR A 64 8.57 -13.35 20.97
N ALA A 65 8.41 -13.60 22.29
CA ALA A 65 7.98 -14.88 22.84
C ALA A 65 6.62 -15.37 22.29
N VAL A 66 5.70 -14.45 22.00
CA VAL A 66 4.41 -14.79 21.38
C VAL A 66 4.57 -15.03 19.89
N ILE A 67 5.31 -14.20 19.17
CA ILE A 67 5.50 -14.36 17.72
C ILE A 67 6.22 -15.69 17.41
N ARG A 68 7.27 -16.01 18.17
CA ARG A 68 8.06 -17.23 18.00
C ARG A 68 7.25 -18.51 18.26
N SER A 69 6.13 -18.44 19.00
CA SER A 69 5.30 -19.63 19.23
C SER A 69 4.44 -20.00 18.02
N PHE A 70 4.26 -19.08 17.06
CA PHE A 70 3.51 -19.32 15.84
C PHE A 70 4.40 -19.56 14.62
N VAL A 71 5.56 -18.89 14.54
CA VAL A 71 6.42 -18.92 13.36
C VAL A 71 7.89 -18.83 13.75
N GLY A 72 8.75 -19.61 13.08
CA GLY A 72 10.20 -19.50 13.24
C GLY A 72 10.75 -18.21 12.63
N GLU A 73 11.89 -17.73 13.14
CA GLU A 73 12.51 -16.47 12.69
C GLU A 73 12.82 -16.48 11.19
N GLU A 74 13.42 -17.55 10.69
CA GLU A 74 13.73 -17.70 9.27
C GLU A 74 12.47 -17.66 8.42
N THR A 75 11.44 -18.42 8.79
CA THR A 75 10.16 -18.47 8.08
C THR A 75 9.47 -17.10 8.09
N ALA A 76 9.45 -16.40 9.22
CA ALA A 76 8.89 -15.06 9.34
C ALA A 76 9.66 -14.06 8.45
N GLY A 77 10.99 -14.17 8.43
CA GLY A 77 11.86 -13.38 7.57
C GLY A 77 11.58 -13.61 6.09
N THR A 78 11.50 -14.87 5.66
CA THR A 78 11.19 -15.24 4.28
C THR A 78 9.81 -14.73 3.85
N ILE A 79 8.78 -14.91 4.69
CA ILE A 79 7.43 -14.41 4.41
C ILE A 79 7.44 -12.88 4.24
N ALA A 80 8.09 -12.16 5.17
CA ALA A 80 8.15 -10.70 5.13
C ALA A 80 8.86 -10.18 3.88
N VAL A 81 10.00 -10.77 3.50
CA VAL A 81 10.72 -10.42 2.26
C VAL A 81 9.88 -10.75 1.03
N ALA A 82 9.32 -11.96 0.96
CA ALA A 82 8.52 -12.39 -0.19
C ALA A 82 7.29 -11.49 -0.39
N CYS A 83 6.53 -11.24 0.67
CA CYS A 83 5.35 -10.38 0.62
C CYS A 83 5.71 -8.92 0.30
N GLY A 84 6.74 -8.37 0.95
CA GLY A 84 7.17 -6.99 0.72
C GLY A 84 7.67 -6.77 -0.72
N CYS A 85 8.50 -7.67 -1.24
CA CYS A 85 8.99 -7.63 -2.63
C CYS A 85 7.86 -7.85 -3.65
N ALA A 86 6.98 -8.84 -3.43
CA ALA A 86 5.83 -9.07 -4.31
C ALA A 86 4.93 -7.84 -4.39
N ARG A 87 4.73 -7.15 -3.26
CA ARG A 87 3.95 -5.91 -3.20
C ARG A 87 4.64 -4.75 -3.91
N LEU A 88 5.95 -4.57 -3.75
CA LEU A 88 6.70 -3.56 -4.49
C LEU A 88 6.61 -3.79 -6.01
N ALA A 89 6.77 -5.05 -6.45
CA ALA A 89 6.60 -5.44 -7.84
C ALA A 89 5.18 -5.16 -8.35
N ALA A 90 4.16 -5.50 -7.55
CA ALA A 90 2.76 -5.24 -7.87
C ALA A 90 2.50 -3.74 -8.01
N LEU A 91 2.98 -2.91 -7.07
CA LEU A 91 2.86 -1.46 -7.14
C LEU A 91 3.57 -0.91 -8.38
N TRP A 92 4.80 -1.33 -8.65
CA TRP A 92 5.57 -0.92 -9.82
C TRP A 92 4.82 -1.22 -11.12
N TYR A 93 4.33 -2.46 -11.28
CA TYR A 93 3.53 -2.86 -12.44
C TYR A 93 2.25 -2.03 -12.57
N ASN A 94 1.53 -1.81 -11.46
CA ASN A 94 0.30 -1.00 -11.43
C ASN A 94 0.54 0.46 -11.86
N GLY A 95 1.72 1.00 -11.54
CA GLY A 95 2.11 2.36 -11.92
C GLY A 95 2.62 2.49 -13.36
N ALA A 96 3.18 1.42 -13.92
CA ALA A 96 3.83 1.46 -15.23
C ALA A 96 2.92 1.06 -16.40
N ARG A 97 1.87 0.25 -16.16
CA ARG A 97 1.00 -0.27 -17.24
C ARG A 97 -0.48 0.02 -17.02
N GLN A 98 -1.09 -0.61 -16.01
CA GLN A 98 -2.54 -0.60 -15.83
C GLN A 98 -2.91 -0.44 -14.36
N ARG A 99 -3.76 0.54 -14.08
CA ARG A 99 -4.30 0.79 -12.74
C ARG A 99 -5.28 -0.32 -12.38
N SER A 100 -4.87 -1.18 -11.45
CA SER A 100 -5.69 -2.23 -10.86
C SER A 100 -5.81 -1.99 -9.36
N PRO A 101 -6.92 -1.40 -8.88
CA PRO A 101 -7.13 -1.15 -7.46
C PRO A 101 -7.33 -2.46 -6.66
N LEU A 102 -7.72 -3.56 -7.32
CA LEU A 102 -7.89 -4.86 -6.68
C LEU A 102 -6.54 -5.44 -6.22
N VAL A 103 -5.51 -5.36 -7.06
CA VAL A 103 -4.14 -5.78 -6.69
C VAL A 103 -3.62 -4.94 -5.52
N ARG A 104 -3.91 -3.63 -5.51
CA ARG A 104 -3.53 -2.74 -4.40
C ARG A 104 -4.29 -3.08 -3.11
N LEU A 105 -5.59 -3.35 -3.20
CA LEU A 105 -6.42 -3.77 -2.09
C LEU A 105 -5.87 -5.04 -1.44
N LEU A 106 -5.56 -6.07 -2.24
CA LEU A 106 -4.97 -7.31 -1.74
C LEU A 106 -3.61 -7.07 -1.07
N GLY A 107 -2.74 -6.28 -1.70
CA GLY A 107 -1.42 -5.95 -1.15
C GLY A 107 -1.50 -5.19 0.18
N CYS A 108 -2.39 -4.19 0.30
CA CYS A 108 -2.58 -3.45 1.54
C CYS A 108 -3.27 -4.30 2.63
N SER A 109 -4.18 -5.20 2.25
CA SER A 109 -4.84 -6.10 3.20
C SER A 109 -3.85 -7.11 3.78
N ALA A 110 -2.96 -7.67 2.94
CA ALA A 110 -1.87 -8.52 3.41
C ALA A 110 -0.90 -7.75 4.34
N GLY A 111 -0.56 -6.51 3.98
CA GLY A 111 0.23 -5.63 4.84
C GLY A 111 -0.42 -5.33 6.18
N PHE A 112 -1.73 -5.03 6.17
CA PHE A 112 -2.50 -4.84 7.39
C PHE A 112 -2.43 -6.05 8.31
N LEU A 113 -2.69 -7.26 7.78
CA LEU A 113 -2.65 -8.49 8.57
C LEU A 113 -1.25 -8.74 9.15
N PHE A 114 -0.20 -8.50 8.35
CA PHE A 114 1.18 -8.64 8.80
C PHE A 114 1.50 -7.70 9.98
N TYR A 115 1.22 -6.41 9.84
CA TYR A 115 1.51 -5.45 10.91
C TYR A 115 0.59 -5.64 12.11
N ALA A 116 -0.68 -6.00 11.92
CA ALA A 116 -1.59 -6.32 12.99
C ALA A 116 -1.12 -7.54 13.79
N ALA A 117 -0.59 -8.58 13.12
CA ALA A 117 -0.01 -9.74 13.78
C ALA A 117 1.23 -9.37 14.62
N LEU A 118 2.11 -8.52 14.08
CA LEU A 118 3.25 -7.98 14.86
C LEU A 118 2.77 -7.18 16.07
N THR A 119 1.83 -6.26 15.87
CA THR A 119 1.22 -5.47 16.96
C THR A 119 0.67 -6.37 18.05
N ALA A 120 -0.15 -7.35 17.70
CA ALA A 120 -0.71 -8.30 18.64
C ALA A 120 0.39 -9.08 19.37
N GLY A 121 1.36 -9.63 18.63
CA GLY A 121 2.45 -10.40 19.21
C GLY A 121 3.26 -9.60 20.25
N PHE A 122 3.60 -8.34 19.95
CA PHE A 122 4.35 -7.48 20.87
C PHE A 122 3.51 -6.94 22.03
N LEU A 123 2.22 -6.67 21.84
CA LEU A 123 1.35 -6.21 22.94
C LEU A 123 1.06 -7.36 23.91
N LEU A 124 0.88 -8.58 23.40
CA LEU A 124 0.64 -9.78 24.22
C LEU A 124 1.91 -10.26 24.95
N ALA A 125 3.11 -9.99 24.42
CA ALA A 125 4.37 -10.28 25.10
C ALA A 125 4.71 -9.29 26.24
N GLY A 126 4.04 -8.12 26.28
CA GLY A 126 4.20 -7.06 27.30
C GLY A 126 5.44 -6.16 27.13
N PRO A 127 5.59 -5.08 27.92
CA PRO A 127 4.56 -4.27 28.61
C PRO A 127 3.68 -3.46 27.61
N PRO A 128 2.58 -2.79 28.03
CA PRO A 128 1.59 -2.17 27.13
C PRO A 128 2.14 -1.03 26.24
N LEU A 129 3.23 -0.38 26.65
CA LEU A 129 3.99 0.56 25.82
C LEU A 129 5.18 -0.17 25.18
N SER A 130 4.90 -1.05 24.22
CA SER A 130 5.92 -1.83 23.50
C SER A 130 6.08 -1.37 22.05
N THR A 131 7.07 -1.95 21.36
CA THR A 131 7.26 -1.86 19.91
C THR A 131 5.98 -2.22 19.12
N GLY A 132 5.04 -2.94 19.73
CA GLY A 132 3.74 -3.25 19.15
C GLY A 132 2.93 -2.03 18.74
N LEU A 133 3.02 -0.91 19.48
CA LEU A 133 2.34 0.34 19.12
C LEU A 133 2.87 0.96 17.83
N ILE A 134 4.18 0.84 17.58
CA ILE A 134 4.81 1.31 16.33
C ILE A 134 4.22 0.53 15.16
N TYR A 135 4.21 -0.81 15.25
CA TYR A 135 3.58 -1.66 14.23
C TYR A 135 2.07 -1.40 14.13
N GLY A 136 1.42 -0.96 15.22
CA GLY A 136 0.01 -0.64 15.25
C GLY A 136 -0.30 0.59 14.39
N VAL A 137 0.55 1.61 14.45
CA VAL A 137 0.46 2.76 13.54
C VAL A 137 0.63 2.33 12.08
N LEU A 138 1.57 1.42 11.80
CA LEU A 138 1.74 0.88 10.44
C LEU A 138 0.50 0.09 9.98
N ALA A 139 -0.09 -0.71 10.85
CA ALA A 139 -1.33 -1.43 10.56
C ALA A 139 -2.49 -0.46 10.27
N VAL A 140 -2.63 0.63 11.02
CA VAL A 140 -3.65 1.66 10.74
C VAL A 140 -3.40 2.33 9.38
N ALA A 141 -2.13 2.61 9.05
CA ALA A 141 -1.77 3.19 7.75
C ALA A 141 -2.10 2.24 6.58
N GLU A 142 -1.93 0.93 6.77
CA GLU A 142 -2.36 -0.10 5.82
C GLU A 142 -3.88 -0.16 5.69
N LEU A 143 -4.60 -0.15 6.81
CA LEU A 143 -6.05 -0.19 6.83
C LEU A 143 -6.67 1.03 6.12
N HIS A 144 -6.06 2.20 6.29
CA HIS A 144 -6.45 3.40 5.55
C HIS A 144 -6.20 3.26 4.05
N SER A 145 -5.07 2.66 3.66
CA SER A 145 -4.72 2.43 2.25
C SER A 145 -5.60 1.35 1.60
N SER A 146 -5.95 0.30 2.33
CA SER A 146 -6.88 -0.75 1.89
C SER A 146 -8.31 -0.20 1.75
N SER A 147 -8.79 0.59 2.72
CA SER A 147 -10.11 1.23 2.66
C SER A 147 -10.28 2.12 1.44
N ARG A 148 -9.22 2.85 1.06
CA ARG A 148 -9.20 3.66 -0.17
C ARG A 148 -9.27 2.77 -1.41
N SER A 149 -8.42 1.75 -1.48
CA SER A 149 -8.39 0.83 -2.63
C SER A 149 -9.72 0.09 -2.79
N ALA A 150 -10.41 -0.23 -1.69
CA ALA A 150 -11.73 -0.85 -1.73
C ALA A 150 -12.79 0.04 -2.37
N ARG A 151 -12.75 1.37 -2.10
CA ARG A 151 -13.64 2.34 -2.77
C ARG A 151 -13.35 2.43 -4.26
N ASP A 152 -12.07 2.39 -4.65
CA ASP A 152 -11.69 2.40 -6.07
C ASP A 152 -12.21 1.13 -6.78
N VAL A 153 -12.15 -0.03 -6.12
CA VAL A 153 -12.72 -1.29 -6.63
C VAL A 153 -14.23 -1.20 -6.79
N SER A 154 -14.97 -0.70 -5.79
CA SER A 154 -16.44 -0.63 -5.85
C SER A 154 -16.94 0.33 -6.93
N VAL A 155 -16.21 1.43 -7.17
CA VAL A 155 -16.51 2.35 -8.27
C VAL A 155 -16.32 1.65 -9.62
N LEU A 156 -15.20 0.96 -9.83
CA LEU A 156 -14.96 0.23 -11.08
C LEU A 156 -15.99 -0.89 -11.31
N ASP A 157 -16.38 -1.61 -10.26
CA ASP A 157 -17.41 -2.65 -10.36
C ASP A 157 -18.76 -2.07 -10.78
N SER A 158 -19.15 -0.92 -10.19
CA SER A 158 -20.38 -0.23 -10.55
C SER A 158 -20.39 0.27 -12.01
N LEU A 159 -19.25 0.70 -12.53
CA LEU A 159 -19.09 1.11 -13.93
C LEU A 159 -19.12 -0.09 -14.88
N GLY A 160 -18.51 -1.22 -14.48
CA GLY A 160 -18.55 -2.47 -15.25
C GLY A 160 -19.98 -3.00 -15.40
N ILE A 161 -20.79 -2.92 -14.35
CA ILE A 161 -22.22 -3.29 -14.40
C ILE A 161 -22.98 -2.37 -15.36
N ARG A 162 -22.70 -1.07 -15.36
CA ARG A 162 -23.34 -0.10 -16.27
C ARG A 162 -22.96 -0.36 -17.73
N ALA A 163 -21.68 -0.53 -18.03
CA ALA A 163 -21.21 -0.80 -19.38
C ALA A 163 -21.84 -2.07 -19.98
N ARG A 164 -21.95 -3.15 -19.19
CA ARG A 164 -22.62 -4.39 -19.61
C ARG A 164 -24.11 -4.21 -19.86
N ARG A 165 -24.78 -3.35 -19.08
CA ARG A 165 -26.20 -3.03 -19.28
C ARG A 165 -26.40 -2.25 -20.58
N ASP A 166 -25.59 -1.24 -20.84
CA ASP A 166 -25.66 -0.44 -22.06
C ASP A 166 -25.38 -1.28 -23.32
N GLU A 167 -24.43 -2.21 -23.24
CA GLU A 167 -24.13 -3.13 -24.35
C GLU A 167 -25.30 -4.11 -24.61
N ARG A 168 -25.92 -4.63 -23.54
CA ARG A 168 -27.11 -5.48 -23.67
C ARG A 168 -28.29 -4.72 -24.29
N ASP A 169 -28.52 -3.48 -23.87
CA ASP A 169 -29.63 -2.66 -24.37
C ASP A 169 -29.40 -2.26 -25.84
N ARG A 170 -28.14 -2.11 -26.28
CA ARG A 170 -27.77 -1.93 -27.70
C ARG A 170 -27.99 -3.16 -28.57
N LEU A 171 -27.72 -4.36 -28.05
CA LEU A 171 -27.93 -5.61 -28.78
C LEU A 171 -29.41 -5.98 -28.90
N ALA A 172 -30.28 -5.37 -28.09
CA ALA A 172 -31.72 -5.59 -28.10
C ALA A 172 -32.51 -4.58 -28.97
N ALA A 173 -31.82 -3.59 -29.56
CA ALA A 173 -32.37 -2.57 -30.45
C ALA A 173 -32.03 -2.87 -31.92
#